data_AF-A0A2L2XWJ8-F1
#
_entry.id   AF-A0A2L2XWJ8-F1
#
_cell.length_a   1.000
_cell.length_b   1.000
_cell.length_c   1.000
_cell.angle_alpha   90.00
_cell.angle_beta   90.00
_cell.angle_gamma   90.00
#
_symmetry.space_group_name_H-M   'P 1'
#
loop_
_entity.id
_entity.type
_entity.pdbx_description
1 polymer ?
#
loop_
_entity_poly.entity_id
_entity_poly.type
_entity_poly.pdbx_seq_one_letter_code
_entity_poly.pdbx_strand_id
1 'polypeptide(L)'
;MILRASRILTQRLNFNAKQVIPKRNSGFEAWVYRSKPVAPPRHRFWIADGFNAFMWWWIFVHCYYDWGHIVGEFEYPKPHKWTDAELGVVEEL
;
A
#
# COMPACT_ATOMS: atom_id res chain seq x y z
N MET A 1 9.13 82.91 -2.32
CA MET A 1 9.91 82.21 -1.28
C MET A 1 8.92 81.87 -0.16
N ILE A 2 8.50 80.66 0.19
CA ILE A 2 8.77 79.26 -0.19
C ILE A 2 7.46 78.51 0.15
N LEU A 3 6.83 77.85 -0.83
CA LEU A 3 5.82 76.81 -0.59
C LEU A 3 6.57 75.51 -0.31
N ARG A 4 6.59 75.01 0.93
CA ARG A 4 7.01 73.61 1.20
C ARG A 4 5.80 72.74 1.40
N ALA A 5 5.28 72.28 0.27
CA ALA A 5 4.65 70.99 0.21
C ALA A 5 5.68 69.92 0.57
N SER A 6 5.45 69.17 1.64
CA SER A 6 5.98 67.81 1.75
C SER A 6 5.05 67.01 2.63
N ARG A 7 4.00 66.52 1.97
CA ARG A 7 3.25 65.31 2.29
C ARG A 7 4.21 64.35 3.00
N ILE A 8 4.06 64.18 4.32
CA ILE A 8 4.77 63.14 5.06
C ILE A 8 4.29 61.83 4.45
N LEU A 9 5.09 61.33 3.52
CA LEU A 9 4.95 60.02 2.91
C LEU A 9 5.04 59.04 4.07
N THR A 10 3.89 58.63 4.58
CA THR A 10 3.76 57.37 5.29
C THR A 10 4.15 56.31 4.26
N GLN A 11 5.44 56.00 4.20
CA GLN A 11 5.92 54.80 3.56
C GLN A 11 5.31 53.65 4.35
N ARG A 12 4.11 53.23 3.95
CA ARG A 12 3.61 51.90 4.29
C ARG A 12 4.62 50.93 3.68
N LEU A 13 5.57 50.50 4.49
CA LEU A 13 6.36 49.34 4.20
C LEU A 13 5.37 48.19 4.08
N ASN A 14 5.03 47.85 2.84
CA ASN A 14 4.33 46.61 2.55
C ASN A 14 5.31 45.49 2.87
N PHE A 15 5.34 45.08 4.13
CA PHE A 15 5.90 43.81 4.51
C PHE A 15 5.05 42.76 3.80
N ASN A 16 5.48 42.36 2.61
CA ASN A 16 5.05 41.11 2.00
C ASN A 16 5.68 40.02 2.87
N ALA A 17 5.07 39.80 4.03
CA ALA A 17 5.39 38.69 4.89
C ALA A 17 5.04 37.46 4.07
N LYS A 18 6.03 36.87 3.41
CA LYS A 18 5.96 35.47 2.99
C LYS A 18 5.50 34.73 4.23
N GLN A 19 4.30 34.18 4.20
CA GLN A 19 3.76 33.37 5.28
C GLN A 19 4.77 32.24 5.51
N VAL A 20 5.61 32.37 6.56
CA VAL A 20 6.53 31.31 6.95
C VAL A 20 5.65 30.24 7.56
N ILE A 21 5.20 29.30 6.72
CA ILE A 21 4.42 28.16 7.19
C ILE A 21 5.34 27.41 8.15
N PRO A 22 5.01 27.31 9.45
CA PRO A 22 5.86 26.62 10.40
C PRO A 22 5.98 25.15 9.97
N LYS A 23 7.18 24.74 9.56
CA LYS A 23 7.49 23.34 9.27
C LYS A 23 7.53 22.58 10.59
N ARG A 24 6.39 22.00 10.98
CA ARG A 24 6.32 21.14 12.17
C ARG A 24 6.93 19.80 11.79
N ASN A 25 8.00 19.39 12.48
CA ASN A 25 8.58 18.04 12.37
C ASN A 25 7.73 16.98 13.11
N SER A 26 6.48 17.30 13.44
CA SER A 26 5.54 16.41 14.14
C SER A 26 4.81 15.53 13.13
N GLY A 27 5.41 14.39 12.81
CA GLY A 27 4.77 13.38 11.95
C GLY A 27 4.80 13.75 10.47
N PHE A 28 4.97 12.72 9.66
CA PHE A 28 5.30 12.76 8.23
C PHE A 28 4.26 13.46 7.32
N GLU A 29 3.05 13.71 7.82
CA GLU A 29 1.93 14.26 7.05
C GLU A 29 1.28 15.41 7.82
N ALA A 30 0.98 16.51 7.12
CA ALA A 30 0.19 17.58 7.70
C ALA A 30 -1.19 17.03 8.05
N TRP A 31 -1.67 17.32 9.26
CA TRP A 31 -3.01 16.95 9.68
C TRP A 31 -4.04 17.67 8.83
N VAL A 32 -4.97 16.91 8.24
CA VAL A 32 -6.04 17.43 7.38
C VAL A 32 -7.38 16.96 7.94
N TYR A 33 -8.38 17.83 8.01
CA TYR A 33 -9.74 17.50 8.46
C TYR A 33 -10.74 17.66 7.32
N ARG A 34 -11.55 16.61 7.07
CA ARG A 34 -12.60 16.57 6.03
C ARG A 34 -12.15 17.00 4.63
N SER A 35 -10.87 16.84 4.30
CA SER A 35 -10.34 16.99 2.95
C SER A 35 -9.28 15.93 2.65
N LYS A 36 -8.88 15.81 1.39
CA LYS A 36 -7.90 14.82 0.95
C LYS A 36 -6.61 14.92 1.77
N PRO A 37 -6.03 13.80 2.22
CA PRO A 37 -4.76 13.81 2.92
C PRO A 37 -3.66 14.37 1.99
N VAL A 38 -2.59 14.89 2.59
CA VAL A 38 -1.41 15.29 1.82
C VAL A 38 -0.83 14.04 1.16
N ALA A 39 -0.63 14.09 -0.15
CA ALA A 39 -0.08 12.95 -0.87
C ALA A 39 1.30 12.58 -0.30
N PRO A 40 1.56 11.30 -0.02
CA PRO A 40 2.87 10.87 0.42
C PRO A 40 3.92 11.13 -0.69
N PRO A 41 5.21 11.23 -0.33
CA PRO A 41 6.28 11.40 -1.31
C PRO A 41 6.36 10.18 -2.24
N ARG A 42 6.80 10.43 -3.48
CA ARG A 42 6.78 9.46 -4.59
C ARG A 42 7.44 8.13 -4.26
N HIS A 43 8.51 8.12 -3.45
CA HIS A 43 9.22 6.89 -3.09
C HIS A 43 8.32 5.90 -2.34
N ARG A 44 7.33 6.35 -1.57
CA ARG A 44 6.40 5.45 -0.87
C ARG A 44 5.53 4.68 -1.83
N PHE A 45 5.05 5.33 -2.89
CA PHE A 45 4.30 4.67 -3.95
C PHE A 45 5.18 3.63 -4.66
N TRP A 46 6.43 3.98 -4.97
CA TRP A 46 7.35 3.05 -5.65
C TRP A 46 7.68 1.82 -4.81
N ILE A 47 7.86 2.01 -3.50
CA ILE A 47 8.07 0.91 -2.55
C ILE A 47 6.83 0.03 -2.50
N ALA A 48 5.63 0.62 -2.39
CA ALA A 48 4.37 -0.13 -2.37
C ALA A 48 4.16 -0.93 -3.67
N ASP A 49 4.38 -0.31 -4.83
CA ASP A 49 4.27 -0.98 -6.13
C ASP A 49 5.32 -2.09 -6.29
N GLY A 50 6.55 -1.88 -5.80
CA GLY A 50 7.60 -2.89 -5.80
C GLY A 50 7.25 -4.12 -4.95
N PHE A 51 6.71 -3.90 -3.74
CA PHE A 51 6.23 -5.00 -2.90
C PHE A 51 5.05 -5.74 -3.53
N ASN A 52 4.13 -5.02 -4.16
CA ASN A 52 2.99 -5.61 -4.86
C ASN A 52 3.46 -6.51 -6.02
N ALA A 53 4.36 -6.00 -6.86
CA ALA A 53 4.93 -6.76 -7.96
C ALA A 53 5.71 -8.00 -7.47
N PHE A 54 6.48 -7.87 -6.39
CA PHE A 54 7.24 -8.96 -5.79
C PHE A 54 6.31 -10.06 -5.24
N MET A 55 5.25 -9.68 -4.51
CA MET A 55 4.27 -10.61 -3.97
C MET A 55 3.61 -11.45 -5.08
N TRP A 56 3.13 -10.79 -6.14
CA TRP A 56 2.49 -11.51 -7.24
C TRP A 56 3.45 -12.36 -8.06
N TRP A 57 4.66 -11.85 -8.32
CA TRP A 57 5.71 -12.65 -8.96
C TRP A 57 5.98 -13.93 -8.17
N TRP A 58 6.12 -13.85 -6.84
CA TRP A 58 6.34 -15.01 -5.98
C TRP A 58 5.20 -16.02 -6.06
N ILE A 59 3.95 -15.54 -5.99
CA ILE A 59 2.76 -16.40 -6.11
C ILE A 59 2.76 -17.12 -7.46
N PHE A 60 2.96 -16.41 -8.56
CA PHE A 60 2.91 -17.03 -9.90
C PHE A 60 4.06 -18.01 -10.14
N VAL A 61 5.26 -17.71 -9.66
CA VAL A 61 6.39 -18.63 -9.72
C VAL A 61 6.07 -19.92 -8.97
N HIS A 62 5.60 -19.85 -7.72
CA HIS A 62 5.26 -21.06 -6.96
C HIS A 62 4.05 -21.80 -7.49
N CYS A 63 3.07 -21.10 -8.06
CA CYS A 63 1.97 -21.76 -8.75
C CYS A 63 2.46 -22.55 -9.97
N TYR A 64 3.46 -22.05 -10.71
CA TYR A 64 3.99 -22.75 -11.87
C TYR A 64 4.91 -23.93 -11.50
N TYR A 65 5.84 -23.72 -10.58
CA TYR A 65 6.82 -24.76 -10.21
C TYR A 65 6.26 -25.79 -9.22
N ASP A 66 5.43 -25.36 -8.26
CA ASP A 66 4.92 -26.20 -7.16
C ASP A 66 3.38 -26.30 -7.20
N TRP A 67 2.81 -26.60 -8.37
CA TRP A 67 1.35 -26.72 -8.55
C TRP A 67 0.71 -27.82 -7.67
N GLY A 68 1.50 -28.81 -7.25
CA GLY A 68 1.07 -29.89 -6.37
C GLY A 68 0.55 -29.41 -5.02
N HIS A 69 1.04 -28.29 -4.48
CA HIS A 69 0.53 -27.73 -3.22
C HIS A 69 -0.91 -27.21 -3.32
N ILE A 70 -1.37 -26.87 -4.53
CA ILE A 70 -2.71 -26.33 -4.76
C ILE A 70 -3.70 -27.46 -5.08
N VAL A 71 -3.31 -28.40 -5.95
CA VAL A 71 -4.21 -29.46 -6.45
C VAL A 71 -4.12 -30.76 -5.66
N GLY A 72 -3.06 -30.92 -4.86
CA GLY A 72 -2.72 -32.16 -4.17
C GLY A 72 -1.66 -32.94 -4.95
N GLU A 73 -0.62 -33.37 -4.25
CA GLU A 73 0.49 -34.14 -4.84
C GLU A 73 0.13 -35.61 -5.07
N PHE A 74 -0.82 -36.13 -4.30
CA PHE A 74 -1.17 -37.54 -4.29
C PHE A 74 -2.59 -37.74 -4.83
N GLU A 75 -2.76 -38.78 -5.66
CA GLU A 75 -4.09 -39.19 -6.09
C GLU A 75 -4.89 -39.66 -4.87
N TYR A 76 -6.09 -39.11 -4.70
CA TYR A 76 -6.97 -39.50 -3.62
C TYR A 76 -7.49 -40.93 -3.85
N PRO A 77 -7.23 -41.89 -2.94
CA PRO A 77 -7.68 -43.26 -3.12
C PRO A 77 -9.21 -43.31 -3.09
N LYS A 78 -9.80 -43.95 -4.10
CA LYS A 78 -11.25 -44.14 -4.18
C LYS A 78 -11.64 -45.37 -3.34
N PRO A 79 -12.46 -45.22 -2.28
CA PRO A 79 -12.76 -46.31 -1.35
C PRO A 79 -13.49 -47.49 -2.01
N HIS A 80 -14.23 -47.25 -3.09
CA HIS A 80 -14.93 -48.31 -3.85
C HIS A 80 -14.01 -49.17 -4.72
N LYS A 81 -12.73 -48.81 -4.88
CA LYS A 81 -11.77 -49.61 -5.66
C LYS A 81 -11.10 -50.70 -4.82
N TRP A 82 -11.19 -50.62 -3.50
CA TRP A 82 -10.60 -51.62 -2.63
C TRP A 82 -11.47 -52.87 -2.61
N THR A 83 -10.84 -54.03 -2.67
CA THR A 83 -11.56 -55.30 -2.72
C THR A 83 -11.95 -55.75 -1.31
N ASP A 84 -13.08 -56.46 -1.18
CA ASP A 84 -13.56 -56.95 0.12
C ASP A 84 -12.53 -57.86 0.82
N ALA A 85 -11.69 -58.56 0.03
CA ALA A 85 -10.56 -59.34 0.53
C ALA A 85 -9.46 -58.48 1.17
N GLU A 86 -9.18 -57.28 0.65
CA GLU A 86 -8.22 -56.33 1.23
C GLU A 86 -8.81 -55.62 2.46
N LEU A 87 -10.13 -55.45 2.52
CA LEU A 87 -10.83 -54.87 3.66
C LEU A 87 -11.13 -55.88 4.78
N GLY A 88 -10.91 -57.18 4.53
CA GLY A 88 -11.24 -58.24 5.48
C GLY A 88 -12.75 -58.37 5.73
N VAL A 89 -13.59 -57.93 4.77
CA VAL A 89 -15.04 -58.13 4.83
C VAL A 89 -15.32 -59.56 4.39
N VAL A 90 -15.86 -60.36 5.29
CA VAL A 90 -16.32 -61.72 5.00
C VAL A 90 -17.80 -61.68 4.61
N GLU A 91 -18.12 -62.21 3.44
CA GLU A 91 -19.51 -62.43 3.01
C GLU A 91 -20.00 -63.70 3.73
N GLU A 92 -20.73 -63.54 4.84
CA GLU A 92 -21.43 -64.65 5.51
C GLU A 92 -22.53 -65.16 4.57
N LEU A 93 -22.37 -66.39 4.06
CA LEU A 93 -23.26 -67.05 3.09
C LEU A 93 -24.64 -67.41 3.66
#